data_AF-A0A7J2XXL2-F1
#
_entry.id   AF-A0A7J2XXL2-F1
#
_cell.length_a   1.000
_cell.length_b   1.000
_cell.length_c   1.000
_cell.angle_alpha   90.00
_cell.angle_beta   90.00
_cell.angle_gamma   90.00
#
_symmetry.space_group_name_H-M   'P 1'
#
loop_
_entity.id
_entity.type
_entity.pdbx_description
1 polymer ?
#
loop_
_entity_poly.entity_id
_entity_poly.type
_entity_poly.pdbx_seq_one_letter_code
_entity_poly.pdbx_strand_id
1 'polypeptide(L)' 'DEIDDDVIRMHLYAPDLPDPDLIIRTSGEERLSNFLLWQSAYSELYFCEVYLPELRKVDLLRAIRDYQRRKRRFGS' A
#
# COMPACT_ATOMS: atom_id res chain seq x y z
N ASP A 1 22.10 13.07 -18.22
CA ASP A 1 21.34 12.69 -17.02
C ASP A 1 20.17 13.64 -16.82
N GLU A 2 19.06 13.42 -17.54
CA GLU A 2 17.86 14.28 -17.51
C GLU A 2 16.58 13.53 -17.09
N ILE A 3 16.68 12.24 -16.78
CA ILE A 3 15.57 11.40 -16.31
C ILE A 3 15.98 10.74 -15.01
N ASP A 4 15.25 11.04 -13.95
CA ASP A 4 15.38 10.45 -12.61
C ASP A 4 14.01 9.93 -12.11
N ASP A 5 13.98 9.44 -10.88
CA ASP A 5 12.78 8.87 -10.25
C ASP A 5 11.64 9.91 -10.11
N ASP A 6 11.98 11.18 -9.90
CA ASP A 6 11.02 12.28 -9.79
C ASP A 6 10.38 12.57 -11.15
N VAL A 7 11.19 12.57 -12.23
CA VAL A 7 10.67 12.68 -13.60
C VAL A 7 9.71 11.54 -13.90
N ILE A 8 10.04 10.29 -13.54
CA ILE A 8 9.13 9.16 -13.73
C ILE A 8 7.85 9.36 -12.92
N ARG A 9 7.95 9.72 -11.64
CA ARG A 9 6.80 9.97 -10.75
C ARG A 9 5.85 11.00 -11.34
N MET A 10 6.37 12.11 -11.85
CA MET A 10 5.58 13.21 -12.42
C MET A 10 4.78 12.82 -13.67
N HIS A 11 5.16 11.72 -14.35
CA HIS A 11 4.47 11.22 -15.53
C HIS A 11 3.59 9.99 -15.26
N LEU A 12 3.44 9.56 -14.00
CA LEU A 12 2.46 8.54 -13.61
C LEU A 12 1.03 9.11 -13.62
N TYR A 13 0.03 8.23 -13.53
CA TYR A 13 -1.39 8.62 -13.62
C TYR A 13 -1.86 9.63 -12.56
N ALA A 14 -1.17 9.71 -11.42
CA ALA A 14 -1.53 10.58 -10.32
C ALA A 14 -0.27 11.07 -9.58
N PRO A 15 0.47 12.02 -10.16
CA PRO A 15 1.76 12.46 -9.63
C PRO A 15 1.62 13.22 -8.29
N ASP A 16 0.47 13.86 -8.08
CA ASP A 16 0.16 14.63 -6.87
C ASP A 16 -0.31 13.76 -5.70
N LEU A 17 -0.57 12.46 -5.91
CA LEU A 17 -0.93 11.56 -4.82
C LEU A 17 0.34 11.12 -4.08
N PRO A 18 0.34 11.16 -2.73
CA PRO A 18 1.43 10.59 -1.96
C PRO A 18 1.45 9.06 -2.11
N ASP A 19 2.63 8.47 -1.88
CA ASP A 19 2.75 7.02 -1.86
C ASP A 19 1.97 6.43 -0.69
N PRO A 20 1.27 5.29 -0.87
CA PRO A 20 0.51 4.69 0.19
C PRO A 20 1.43 4.14 1.28
N ASP A 21 1.15 4.49 2.54
CA ASP A 21 1.80 3.87 3.69
C ASP A 21 1.42 2.39 3.87
N LEU A 22 0.15 2.06 3.56
CA LEU A 22 -0.46 0.75 3.80
C LEU A 22 -1.35 0.36 2.63
N ILE A 23 -1.13 -0.85 2.10
CA ILE A 23 -2.02 -1.49 1.11
C ILE A 23 -2.72 -2.66 1.77
N ILE A 24 -4.05 -2.62 1.77
CA ILE A 24 -4.91 -3.67 2.31
C ILE A 24 -5.46 -4.48 1.14
N ARG A 25 -5.22 -5.80 1.16
CA ARG A 25 -5.76 -6.73 0.16
C ARG A 25 -6.64 -7.78 0.81
N THR A 26 -7.89 -7.82 0.35
CA THR A 26 -8.94 -8.74 0.79
C THR A 26 -8.85 -10.10 0.08
N SER A 27 -9.78 -11.00 0.41
CA SER A 27 -9.99 -12.32 -0.19
C SER A 27 -8.86 -13.35 -0.03
N GLY A 28 -7.95 -13.16 0.93
CA GLY A 28 -6.92 -14.14 1.30
C GLY A 28 -5.75 -14.25 0.30
N GLU A 29 -5.67 -13.35 -0.67
CA GLU A 29 -4.67 -13.44 -1.74
C GLU A 29 -3.40 -12.68 -1.41
N GLU A 30 -2.28 -13.38 -1.23
CA GLU A 30 -0.97 -12.80 -0.89
C GLU A 30 -0.16 -12.39 -2.13
N ARG A 31 -0.68 -11.44 -2.90
CA ARG A 31 0.01 -10.84 -4.05
C ARG A 31 -0.35 -9.37 -4.20
N LEU A 32 0.40 -8.60 -4.98
CA LEU A 32 -0.01 -7.23 -5.36
C LEU A 32 -0.84 -7.20 -6.64
N SER A 33 -0.72 -8.20 -7.50
CA SER A 33 -1.38 -8.23 -8.82
C SER A 33 -1.12 -6.97 -9.65
N ASN A 34 0.14 -6.51 -9.67
CA ASN A 34 0.56 -5.34 -10.45
C ASN A 34 -0.15 -4.03 -10.06
N PHE A 35 -0.65 -3.94 -8.82
CA PHE A 35 -1.30 -2.74 -8.31
C PHE A 35 -0.26 -1.77 -7.71
N LEU A 36 -0.21 -0.55 -8.23
CA LEU A 36 0.64 0.56 -7.76
C LEU A 36 2.12 0.17 -7.57
N LEU A 37 2.74 -0.53 -8.52
CA LEU A 37 4.11 -1.04 -8.34
C LEU A 37 5.13 0.02 -7.95
N TRP A 38 5.08 1.20 -8.58
CA TRP A 38 5.99 2.30 -8.27
C TRP A 38 5.72 2.87 -6.88
N GLN A 39 4.47 3.25 -6.63
CA GLN A 39 4.07 3.89 -5.37
C GLN A 39 4.15 2.93 -4.18
N SER A 40 4.07 1.61 -4.41
CA SER A 40 4.06 0.59 -3.35
C SER A 40 5.44 0.13 -2.88
N ALA A 41 6.52 0.68 -3.44
CA ALA A 41 7.89 0.23 -3.19
C ALA A 41 8.26 0.18 -1.69
N TYR A 42 7.69 1.08 -0.89
CA TYR A 42 7.89 1.17 0.56
C TYR A 42 6.61 0.99 1.37
N SER A 43 5.50 0.61 0.74
CA SER A 43 4.24 0.36 1.44
C SER A 43 4.30 -0.89 2.29
N GLU A 44 3.66 -0.85 3.45
CA GLU A 44 3.34 -2.07 4.16
C GLU A 44 2.16 -2.79 3.53
N LEU A 45 2.23 -4.12 3.46
CA LEU A 45 1.15 -4.95 2.95
C LEU A 45 0.40 -5.63 4.10
N TYR A 46 -0.93 -5.58 4.04
CA TYR A 46 -1.83 -6.26 4.94
C TYR A 46 -2.82 -7.11 4.13
N PHE A 47 -2.74 -8.43 4.30
CA PHE A 47 -3.61 -9.39 3.64
C PHE A 47 -4.67 -9.89 4.64
N CYS A 48 -5.93 -9.96 4.21
CA CYS A 48 -6.99 -10.54 5.03
C CYS A 48 -7.92 -11.44 4.21
N GLU A 49 -8.49 -12.44 4.88
CA GLU A 49 -9.37 -13.44 4.26
C GLU A 49 -10.76 -12.88 3.91
N VAL A 50 -11.19 -11.81 4.57
CA VAL A 50 -12.51 -11.18 4.37
C VAL A 50 -12.68 -10.78 2.92
N TYR A 51 -13.78 -11.16 2.28
CA TYR A 51 -14.12 -10.71 0.92
C TYR A 51 -14.54 -9.23 0.92
N LEU A 52 -14.24 -8.51 -0.16
CA LEU A 52 -14.50 -7.06 -0.25
C LEU A 52 -15.95 -6.66 0.06
N PRO A 53 -17.01 -7.37 -0.42
CA PRO A 53 -18.39 -7.03 -0.06
C PRO A 53 -18.73 -7.22 1.43
N GLU A 54 -17.95 -8.02 2.14
CA GLU A 54 -18.13 -8.33 3.57
C GLU A 54 -17.23 -7.49 4.48
N LEU A 55 -16.36 -6.64 3.90
CA LEU A 55 -15.42 -5.82 4.65
C LEU A 55 -16.18 -4.79 5.50
N ARG A 56 -15.99 -4.84 6.82
CA ARG A 56 -16.61 -3.89 7.75
C ARG A 56 -15.58 -2.88 8.25
N LYS A 57 -16.09 -1.77 8.80
CA LYS A 57 -15.25 -0.74 9.46
C LYS A 57 -14.30 -1.32 10.51
N VAL A 58 -14.73 -2.33 11.27
CA VAL A 58 -13.88 -3.00 12.28
C VAL A 58 -12.67 -3.70 11.65
N ASP A 59 -12.82 -4.22 10.43
CA ASP A 59 -11.75 -4.92 9.72
C ASP A 59 -10.69 -3.93 9.21
N LEU A 60 -11.13 -2.77 8.69
CA LEU A 60 -10.22 -1.66 8.37
C LEU A 60 -9.45 -1.16 9.62
N LEU A 61 -10.14 -0.98 10.74
CA LEU A 61 -9.51 -0.53 11.98
C LEU A 61 -8.50 -1.55 12.54
N ARG A 62 -8.73 -2.85 12.31
CA ARG A 62 -7.74 -3.89 12.65
C ARG A 62 -6.48 -3.75 11.81
N ALA A 63 -6.62 -3.56 10.49
CA ALA A 63 -5.47 -3.35 9.60
C ALA A 63 -4.65 -2.12 10.01
N ILE A 64 -5.31 -0.99 10.30
CA ILE A 64 -4.64 0.24 10.77
C ILE A 64 -3.92 0.01 12.10
N ARG A 65 -4.57 -0.65 13.06
CA ARG A 65 -3.97 -0.95 14.37
C ARG A 65 -2.73 -1.84 14.23
N ASP A 66 -2.79 -2.83 13.34
CA ASP A 66 -1.68 -3.75 13.13
C ASP A 66 -0.50 -3.05 12.44
N TYR A 67 -0.78 -2.16 11.46
CA TYR A 67 0.19 -1.25 10.88
C TYR A 67 0.89 -0.37 11.95
N GLN A 68 0.12 0.29 12.81
CA GLN A 68 0.66 1.16 13.88
C GLN A 68 1.53 0.41 14.91
N ARG A 69 1.31 -0.90 15.08
CA ARG A 69 2.05 -1.73 16.05
C ARG A 69 3.38 -2.22 15.50
N ARG A 70 3.59 -2.20 14.19
CA ARG A 70 4.84 -2.65 13.59
C ARG A 70 5.92 -1.62 13.87
N LYS A 71 7.08 -2.10 14.34
CA LYS A 71 8.24 -1.23 14.53
C LYS A 71 8.83 -0.97 13.16
N ARG A 72 8.71 0.28 12.68
CA ARG A 72 9.44 0.76 11.51
C ARG A 72 10.93 0.47 11.70
N ARG A 73 11.54 -0.20 10.73
CA ARG A 73 12.99 -0.46 10.76
C ARG A 73 13.66 0.83 10.30
N PHE A 74 14.71 1.27 10.98
CA PHE A 74 15.44 2.48 10.59
C PHE A 74 15.86 2.37 9.11
N GLY A 75 15.48 3.35 8.28
CA GLY A 75 15.63 3.31 6.83
C GLY A 75 14.35 3.02 6.03
N SER A 76 13.20 2.86 6.69
CA SER A 76 11.85 3.00 6.12
C SER A 76 11.25 4.37 6.38
#